data_AF-A0A428Q146-F1
#
_entry.id   AF-A0A428Q146-F1
#
_cell.length_a   1.000
_cell.length_b   1.000
_cell.length_c   1.000
_cell.angle_alpha   90.00
_cell.angle_beta   90.00
_cell.angle_gamma   90.00
#
_symmetry.space_group_name_H-M   'P 1'
#
loop_
_entity.id
_entity.type
_entity.pdbx_description
1 polymer ?
#
loop_
_entity_poly.entity_id
_entity_poly.type
_entity_poly.pdbx_seq_one_letter_code
_entity_poly.pdbx_strand_id
1 'polypeptide(L)'
;MRSFLATLTMAILARGAIAGCTFHGSKCEWVGTAPFCGHHADHGGHLGIDPPHQGWLTATDTEDEDIDELYERKGSAFEDCYNDYGKGCWTGYKALYCDHNDK
;
A
#
# COMPACT_ATOMS: atom_id res chain seq x y z
N MET A 1 -49.69 -13.23 -5.63
CA MET A 1 -48.65 -12.21 -5.92
C MET A 1 -47.31 -12.82 -5.54
N ARG A 2 -46.35 -12.87 -6.48
CA ARG A 2 -44.99 -13.38 -6.24
C ARG A 2 -44.17 -12.27 -5.60
N SER A 3 -43.92 -12.37 -4.30
CA SER A 3 -43.02 -11.47 -3.60
C SER A 3 -41.58 -11.81 -4.00
N PHE A 4 -40.92 -10.89 -4.71
CA PHE A 4 -39.50 -10.99 -5.01
C PHE A 4 -38.71 -10.61 -3.74
N LEU A 5 -37.95 -11.56 -3.20
CA LEU A 5 -36.97 -11.34 -2.13
C LEU A 5 -35.81 -10.51 -2.70
N ALA A 6 -35.69 -9.25 -2.30
CA ALA A 6 -34.51 -8.45 -2.58
C ALA A 6 -33.43 -8.80 -1.54
N THR A 7 -32.49 -9.66 -1.92
CA THR A 7 -31.31 -9.97 -1.11
C THR A 7 -30.34 -8.78 -1.15
N LEU A 8 -30.31 -7.99 -0.08
CA LEU A 8 -29.25 -7.00 0.17
C LEU A 8 -27.95 -7.75 0.46
N THR A 9 -27.07 -7.86 -0.52
CA THR A 9 -25.67 -8.26 -0.29
C THR A 9 -24.94 -7.05 0.31
N MET A 10 -24.80 -7.05 1.63
CA MET A 10 -23.96 -6.09 2.34
C MET A 10 -22.50 -6.38 1.97
N ALA A 11 -21.91 -5.56 1.10
CA ALA A 11 -20.48 -5.62 0.83
C ALA A 11 -19.77 -5.23 2.14
N ILE A 12 -19.19 -6.22 2.82
CA ILE A 12 -18.29 -5.96 3.94
C ILE A 12 -17.06 -5.29 3.32
N LEU A 13 -16.98 -3.96 3.45
CA LEU A 13 -15.73 -3.25 3.30
C LEU A 13 -14.84 -3.73 4.45
N ALA A 14 -14.10 -4.80 4.21
CA ALA A 14 -12.98 -5.16 5.05
C ALA A 14 -12.05 -3.95 5.01
N ARG A 15 -12.13 -3.10 6.03
CA ARG A 15 -11.00 -2.29 6.43
C ARG A 15 -9.97 -3.31 6.90
N GLY A 16 -9.20 -3.85 5.95
CA GLY A 16 -8.03 -4.62 6.28
C GLY A 16 -7.24 -3.72 7.22
N ALA A 17 -7.13 -4.13 8.48
CA ALA A 17 -6.08 -3.60 9.32
C ALA A 17 -4.80 -4.01 8.58
N ILE A 18 -4.18 -3.04 7.89
CA ILE A 18 -3.00 -3.27 7.07
C ILE A 18 -1.91 -3.62 8.09
N ALA A 19 -1.56 -4.90 8.15
CA ALA A 19 -0.38 -5.33 8.86
C ALA A 19 0.80 -4.78 8.06
N GLY A 20 1.29 -3.58 8.40
CA GLY A 20 2.43 -2.99 7.72
C GLY A 20 3.65 -3.92 7.73
N CYS A 21 4.61 -3.64 6.86
CA CYS A 21 5.83 -4.42 6.71
C CYS A 21 7.04 -3.75 7.38
N THR A 22 8.17 -4.43 7.36
CA THR A 22 9.46 -3.92 7.85
C THR A 22 10.45 -3.79 6.70
N PHE A 23 11.07 -2.62 6.55
CA PHE A 23 12.15 -2.39 5.59
C PHE A 23 13.32 -1.67 6.26
N HIS A 24 14.52 -2.25 6.20
CA HIS A 24 15.71 -1.74 6.89
C HIS A 24 15.50 -1.41 8.39
N GLY A 25 14.70 -2.24 9.07
CA GLY A 25 14.38 -2.09 10.49
C GLY A 25 13.31 -1.04 10.80
N SER A 26 12.85 -0.28 9.81
CA SER A 26 11.74 0.65 9.97
C SER A 26 10.41 -0.03 9.71
N LYS A 27 9.39 0.32 10.49
CA LYS A 27 7.99 0.02 10.17
C LYS A 27 7.57 0.79 8.93
N CYS A 28 6.90 0.11 8.00
CA CYS A 28 6.45 0.67 6.74
C CYS A 28 5.02 0.24 6.40
N GLU A 29 4.36 1.00 5.52
CA GLU A 29 3.00 0.72 5.08
C GLU A 29 2.79 1.14 3.63
N TRP A 30 2.17 0.26 2.85
CA TRP A 30 1.73 0.57 1.50
C TRP A 30 0.46 1.40 1.50
N VAL A 31 0.54 2.57 0.89
CA VAL A 31 -0.59 3.46 0.65
C VAL A 31 -1.02 3.32 -0.82
N GLY A 32 -2.30 3.02 -1.00
CA GLY A 32 -2.91 2.78 -2.31
C GLY A 32 -3.60 1.41 -2.37
N THR A 33 -4.82 1.37 -2.91
CA THR A 33 -5.66 0.16 -2.90
C THR A 33 -6.03 -0.28 -4.32
N ALA A 34 -5.67 -1.50 -4.68
CA ALA A 34 -6.06 -2.10 -5.94
C ALA A 34 -7.59 -2.26 -6.07
N PRO A 35 -8.16 -2.23 -7.29
CA PRO A 35 -7.45 -2.17 -8.57
C PRO A 35 -7.03 -0.76 -9.01
N PHE A 36 -7.53 0.30 -8.36
CA PHE A 36 -7.25 1.68 -8.72
C PHE A 36 -6.52 2.38 -7.56
N CYS A 37 -5.19 2.24 -7.53
CA CYS A 37 -4.40 2.50 -6.32
C CYS A 37 -4.20 3.99 -5.97
N GLY A 38 -4.61 4.89 -6.85
CA GLY A 38 -4.52 6.34 -6.67
C GLY A 38 -3.53 6.98 -7.64
N HIS A 39 -3.62 8.30 -7.78
CA HIS A 39 -2.74 9.16 -8.61
C HIS A 39 -1.93 10.16 -7.75
N HIS A 40 -2.00 10.03 -6.41
CA HIS A 40 -1.76 11.10 -5.44
C HIS A 40 -0.63 10.81 -4.45
N ALA A 41 0.47 10.19 -4.88
CA ALA A 41 1.69 10.33 -4.11
C ALA A 41 2.59 11.28 -4.90
N ASP A 42 2.57 12.57 -4.55
CA ASP A 42 3.49 13.54 -5.14
C ASP A 42 4.92 12.96 -5.09
N HIS A 43 5.46 12.67 -6.27
CA HIS A 43 6.73 11.97 -6.44
C HIS A 43 7.85 12.59 -5.59
N GLY A 44 8.76 11.73 -5.11
CA GLY A 44 10.08 12.15 -4.61
C GLY A 44 10.07 12.70 -3.19
N GLY A 45 10.21 11.80 -2.20
CA GLY A 45 10.62 12.18 -0.85
C GLY A 45 9.62 13.02 -0.06
N HIS A 46 8.34 13.00 -0.40
CA HIS A 46 7.33 13.71 0.36
C HIS A 46 7.08 13.02 1.70
N LEU A 47 7.14 13.83 2.76
CA LEU A 47 6.63 13.47 4.07
C LEU A 47 5.17 13.05 3.90
N GLY A 48 4.76 11.94 4.49
CA GLY A 48 3.35 11.74 4.76
C GLY A 48 2.89 12.93 5.59
N ILE A 49 1.89 13.66 5.10
CA ILE A 49 1.37 14.88 5.75
C ILE A 49 0.08 14.60 6.52
N ASP A 50 -0.60 13.49 6.19
CA ASP A 50 -1.85 13.07 6.78
C ASP A 50 -1.64 11.86 7.72
N PRO A 51 -2.41 11.77 8.82
CA PRO A 51 -2.42 10.58 9.67
C PRO A 51 -2.84 9.31 8.89
N PRO A 52 -2.26 8.14 9.21
CA PRO A 52 -1.28 7.87 10.26
C PRO A 52 0.18 8.12 9.84
N HIS A 53 0.44 8.45 8.58
CA HIS A 53 1.78 8.57 8.00
C HIS A 53 2.43 9.94 8.20
N GLN A 54 1.88 10.79 9.08
CA GLN A 54 2.40 12.12 9.33
C GLN A 54 3.86 12.05 9.82
N GLY A 55 4.80 12.55 9.02
CA GLY A 55 6.24 12.51 9.31
C GLY A 55 6.99 11.27 8.82
N TRP A 56 6.30 10.30 8.18
CA TRP A 56 6.94 9.17 7.52
C TRP A 56 7.49 9.60 6.16
N LEU A 57 8.54 8.94 5.66
CA LEU A 57 9.11 9.24 4.33
C LEU A 57 8.73 8.15 3.35
N THR A 58 8.46 8.53 2.10
CA THR A 58 8.34 7.58 1.00
C THR A 58 9.67 6.87 0.79
N ALA A 59 9.67 5.55 0.95
CA ALA A 59 10.84 4.70 0.73
C ALA A 59 10.92 4.17 -0.72
N THR A 60 9.78 3.95 -1.37
CA THR A 60 9.65 3.51 -2.76
C THR A 60 8.20 3.62 -3.22
N ASP A 61 7.94 3.44 -4.51
CA ASP A 61 6.62 3.28 -5.10
C ASP A 61 6.66 2.29 -6.28
N THR A 62 5.50 1.98 -6.85
CA THR A 62 5.34 1.11 -8.04
C THR A 62 4.83 1.88 -9.26
N GLU A 63 5.26 3.14 -9.42
CA GLU A 63 4.77 3.97 -10.52
C GLU A 63 5.42 3.61 -11.85
N ASP A 64 6.75 3.55 -11.85
CA ASP A 64 7.56 3.29 -13.04
C ASP A 64 7.96 1.82 -13.19
N GLU A 65 7.68 1.00 -12.17
CA GLU A 65 8.09 -0.40 -12.08
C GLU A 65 7.08 -1.21 -11.25
N ASP A 66 7.03 -2.52 -11.48
CA ASP A 66 6.16 -3.41 -10.70
C ASP A 66 6.84 -3.94 -9.42
N ILE A 67 6.06 -4.65 -8.61
CA ILE A 67 6.52 -5.14 -7.31
C ILE A 67 7.62 -6.21 -7.41
N ASP A 68 7.64 -6.98 -8.50
CA ASP A 68 8.64 -8.01 -8.75
C ASP A 68 9.98 -7.35 -9.11
N GLU A 69 9.97 -6.35 -9.99
CA GLU A 69 11.13 -5.53 -10.34
C GLU A 69 11.73 -4.82 -9.09
N LEU A 70 10.86 -4.28 -8.22
CA LEU A 70 11.29 -3.72 -6.93
C LEU A 70 12.02 -4.75 -6.05
N TYR A 71 11.50 -5.97 -5.98
CA TYR A 71 12.09 -7.03 -5.17
C TYR A 71 13.43 -7.51 -5.74
N GLU A 72 13.55 -7.66 -7.06
CA GLU A 72 14.81 -8.00 -7.70
C GLU A 72 15.91 -6.97 -7.38
N ARG A 73 15.56 -5.68 -7.34
CA ARG A 73 16.51 -4.61 -7.05
C ARG A 73 16.84 -4.46 -5.57
N LYS A 74 15.85 -4.57 -4.67
CA LYS A 74 16.03 -4.34 -3.22
C LYS A 74 16.43 -5.60 -2.46
N GLY A 75 16.16 -6.78 -3.01
CA GLY A 75 16.52 -8.08 -2.46
C GLY A 75 15.78 -8.44 -1.16
N SER A 76 16.34 -9.39 -0.42
CA SER A 76 15.72 -9.96 0.79
C SER A 76 15.43 -8.95 1.90
N ALA A 77 16.10 -7.80 1.93
CA ALA A 77 15.78 -6.73 2.86
C ALA A 77 14.35 -6.19 2.67
N PHE A 78 13.77 -6.35 1.48
CA PHE A 78 12.43 -5.91 1.09
C PHE A 78 11.39 -7.05 1.07
N GLU A 79 11.77 -8.27 1.44
CA GLU A 79 10.92 -9.46 1.36
C GLU A 79 9.60 -9.29 2.12
N ASP A 80 9.63 -8.68 3.31
CA ASP A 80 8.43 -8.44 4.11
C ASP A 80 7.47 -7.47 3.39
N CYS A 81 8.00 -6.38 2.83
CA CYS A 81 7.19 -5.40 2.08
C CYS A 81 6.73 -5.91 0.71
N TYR A 82 7.50 -6.79 0.08
CA TYR A 82 7.07 -7.51 -1.11
C TYR A 82 5.85 -8.38 -0.81
N ASN A 83 5.91 -9.16 0.28
CA ASN A 83 4.82 -10.04 0.68
C ASN A 83 3.57 -9.27 1.13
N ASP A 84 3.73 -8.10 1.77
CA ASP A 84 2.62 -7.25 2.21
C ASP A 84 1.91 -6.52 1.06
N TYR A 85 2.61 -6.24 -0.05
CA TYR A 85 2.10 -5.42 -1.17
C TYR A 85 0.69 -5.84 -1.66
N GLY A 86 0.44 -7.16 -1.66
CA GLY A 86 -0.84 -7.74 -2.00
C GLY A 86 -1.14 -7.65 -3.50
N LYS A 87 -2.32 -7.13 -3.85
CA LYS A 87 -2.75 -7.03 -5.26
C LYS A 87 -2.16 -5.79 -5.93
N GLY A 88 -1.63 -5.98 -7.14
CA GLY A 88 -1.19 -4.91 -8.02
C GLY A 88 -2.32 -4.06 -8.59
N CYS A 89 -1.94 -2.91 -9.12
CA CYS A 89 -2.84 -1.87 -9.63
C CYS A 89 -3.08 -2.06 -11.13
N TRP A 90 -4.32 -1.83 -11.58
CA TRP A 90 -4.62 -1.69 -13.00
C TRP A 90 -4.30 -0.29 -13.51
N THR A 91 -4.53 0.72 -12.67
CA THR A 91 -4.15 2.11 -12.94
C THR A 91 -3.66 2.77 -11.67
N GLY A 92 -2.73 3.72 -11.81
CA GLY A 92 -2.06 4.32 -10.67
C GLY A 92 -1.08 3.35 -10.03
N TYR A 93 -0.61 3.68 -8.84
CA TYR A 93 0.43 2.93 -8.14
C TYR A 93 0.26 3.01 -6.63
N LYS A 94 1.07 2.25 -5.90
CA LYS A 94 1.16 2.34 -4.44
C LYS A 94 2.48 2.98 -4.04
N ALA A 95 2.46 3.73 -2.95
CA ALA A 95 3.65 4.29 -2.33
C ALA A 95 3.90 3.59 -0.98
N LEU A 96 5.14 3.22 -0.70
CA LEU A 96 5.55 2.66 0.58
C LEU A 96 6.09 3.79 1.46
N TYR A 97 5.41 4.07 2.57
CA TYR A 97 5.90 5.01 3.58
C TYR A 97 6.57 4.25 4.71
N CYS A 98 7.69 4.75 5.22
CA CYS A 98 8.40 4.17 6.35
C CYS A 98 8.62 5.19 7.48
N ASP A 99 8.47 4.74 8.72
CA ASP A 99 8.84 5.51 9.90
C ASP A 99 10.35 5.42 10.15
N HIS A 100 11.07 6.50 9.84
CA HIS A 100 12.50 6.57 10.09
C HIS A 100 12.84 6.86 11.56
N ASN A 101 11.87 7.17 12.40
CA ASN A 101 12.06 7.36 13.85
C ASN A 101 11.92 6.06 14.64
N ASP A 102 11.41 4.99 14.02
CA ASP A 102 11.15 3.68 14.66
C ASP A 102 12.34 2.71 14.55
N LYS A 103 13.58 3.24 14.55
CA LYS A 103 14.83 2.46 14.39
C LYS A 103 15.54 2.16 15.70
#